data_AF-A0A378MD54-F1
#
_entry.id   AF-A0A378MD54-F1
#
_cell.length_a   1.000
_cell.length_b   1.000
_cell.length_c   1.000
_cell.angle_alpha   90.00
_cell.angle_beta   90.00
_cell.angle_gamma   90.00
#
_symmetry.space_group_name_H-M   'P 1'
#
loop_
_entity.id
_entity.type
_entity.pdbx_description
1 polymer ?
#
loop_
_entity_poly.entity_id
_entity_poly.type
_entity_poly.pdbx_seq_one_letter_code
_entity_poly.pdbx_strand_id
1 'polypeptide(L)'
;MKRQSYIWLTMAVLAVLLTACGKTTGTETSKPDSPKKEVAQKAILTVKDMTGRDVAFDTPPKRIVALTNSDLNIIYALGGTVVGRQTQDASGVHPKKAAKAQEVGNTHDINLERIAATNSDVVVASAEQNQKDVPALEGIGTKVILTGANSLQDIDKQISVLGSLIAKRSEAKSCKLT
;
A
#
# COMPACT_ATOMS: atom_id res chain seq x y z
N MET A 1 -28.82 -0.21 60.77
CA MET A 1 -28.99 1.18 60.25
C MET A 1 -28.28 2.26 61.09
N LYS A 2 -27.04 2.05 61.59
CA LYS A 2 -26.27 3.11 62.30
C LYS A 2 -24.79 3.24 61.89
N ARG A 3 -24.30 2.43 60.93
CA ARG A 3 -22.90 2.47 60.44
C ARG A 3 -22.73 3.18 59.09
N GLN A 4 -23.81 3.53 58.40
CA GLN A 4 -23.75 4.28 57.14
C GLN A 4 -23.80 5.82 57.32
N SER A 5 -24.06 6.31 58.54
CA SER A 5 -24.18 7.74 58.84
C SER A 5 -22.86 8.42 59.23
N TYR A 6 -21.75 7.67 59.37
CA TYR A 6 -20.44 8.20 59.78
C TYR A 6 -19.47 8.43 58.61
N ILE A 7 -19.78 7.92 57.42
CA ILE A 7 -18.91 8.06 56.24
C ILE A 7 -19.16 9.40 55.52
N TRP A 8 -20.31 10.03 55.77
CA TRP A 8 -20.63 11.38 55.26
C TRP A 8 -20.24 12.51 56.21
N LEU A 9 -19.61 12.22 57.36
CA LEU A 9 -19.26 13.21 58.39
C LEU A 9 -17.74 13.47 58.52
N THR A 10 -16.89 12.83 57.70
CA THR A 10 -15.42 12.98 57.76
C THR A 10 -14.81 13.77 56.61
N MET A 11 -15.62 14.29 55.67
CA MET A 11 -15.15 15.17 54.57
C MET A 11 -15.66 16.62 54.74
N ALA A 12 -15.75 17.05 56.00
CA ALA A 12 -16.06 18.43 56.42
C ALA A 12 -15.03 18.94 57.43
N VAL A 13 -13.76 18.66 57.16
CA VAL A 13 -12.58 19.34 57.72
C VAL A 13 -11.92 20.02 56.51
N LEU A 14 -12.49 21.11 56.00
CA LEU A 14 -12.19 22.48 56.46
C LEU A 14 -10.66 22.64 56.52
N ALA A 15 -10.02 23.05 55.41
CA ALA A 15 -9.71 24.46 55.10
C ALA A 15 -8.99 25.16 56.26
N VAL A 16 -7.88 25.89 55.95
CA VAL A 16 -6.90 26.59 56.84
C VAL A 16 -5.57 25.77 56.78
N LEU A 17 -4.45 26.16 56.15
CA LEU A 17 -3.69 27.43 56.18
C LEU A 17 -2.69 27.60 55.01
N LEU A 18 -2.73 28.79 54.40
CA LEU A 18 -1.63 29.75 54.15
C LEU A 18 -0.22 29.28 53.71
N THR A 19 0.08 29.62 52.44
CA THR A 19 1.16 30.52 51.99
C THR A 19 2.52 30.50 52.70
N ALA A 20 3.54 30.01 52.00
CA ALA A 20 4.94 30.42 52.17
C ALA A 20 5.52 30.85 50.82
N CYS A 21 5.88 32.13 50.73
CA CYS A 21 6.51 32.76 49.57
C CYS A 21 8.02 32.88 49.84
N GLY A 22 8.86 32.55 48.85
CA GLY A 22 10.33 32.62 48.95
C GLY A 22 11.01 32.88 47.59
N LYS A 23 10.97 34.15 47.16
CA LYS A 23 11.90 34.94 46.31
C LYS A 23 13.15 34.23 45.71
N THR A 24 13.37 34.30 44.38
CA THR A 24 14.30 35.22 43.68
C THR A 24 14.49 34.90 42.17
N THR A 25 14.16 35.87 41.31
CA THR A 25 14.79 36.32 40.04
C THR A 25 15.54 35.35 39.11
N GLY A 26 15.13 35.30 37.83
CA GLY A 26 16.02 34.99 36.70
C GLY A 26 15.36 34.29 35.51
N THR A 27 15.20 35.03 34.41
CA THR A 27 14.80 34.67 33.04
C THR A 27 15.36 33.33 32.52
N GLU A 28 14.50 32.50 31.90
CA GLU A 28 14.61 31.96 30.52
C GLU A 28 13.92 30.61 30.32
N THR A 29 13.02 30.62 29.33
CA THR A 29 12.83 29.54 28.33
C THR A 29 12.17 28.24 28.77
N SER A 30 10.85 28.28 28.63
CA SER A 30 9.97 27.22 28.15
C SER A 30 10.71 26.14 27.34
N LYS A 31 10.73 24.90 27.85
CA LYS A 31 11.09 23.72 27.08
C LYS A 31 9.78 23.10 26.56
N PRO A 32 9.44 23.20 25.27
CA PRO A 32 8.33 22.45 24.72
C PRO A 32 8.78 21.00 24.56
N ASP A 33 8.03 20.11 25.18
CA ASP A 33 8.08 18.68 24.91
C ASP A 33 7.82 18.50 23.40
N SER A 34 8.84 18.05 22.70
CA SER A 34 8.83 17.98 21.24
C SER A 34 8.02 16.76 20.81
N PRO A 35 6.98 16.91 19.97
CA PRO A 35 6.37 15.76 19.32
C PRO A 35 7.41 15.15 18.38
N LYS A 36 7.73 13.87 18.62
CA LYS A 36 8.51 13.03 17.71
C LYS A 36 7.77 13.00 16.37
N LYS A 37 8.17 13.91 15.46
CA LYS A 37 7.68 13.97 14.10
C LYS A 37 8.27 12.77 13.36
N GLU A 38 7.55 11.66 13.41
CA GLU A 38 7.77 10.55 12.49
C GLU A 38 7.64 11.14 11.09
N VAL A 39 8.76 11.22 10.37
CA VAL A 39 8.79 11.68 8.99
C VAL A 39 8.11 10.59 8.19
N ALA A 40 6.78 10.69 8.04
CA ALA A 40 6.04 9.91 7.07
C ALA A 40 6.66 10.22 5.71
N GLN A 41 7.52 9.31 5.22
CA GLN A 41 8.00 9.36 3.84
C GLN A 41 6.77 9.34 2.94
N LYS A 42 6.52 10.45 2.26
CA LYS A 42 5.38 10.57 1.36
C LYS A 42 5.62 9.66 0.17
N ALA A 43 4.73 8.69 -0.04
CA ALA A 43 4.79 7.79 -1.19
C ALA A 43 4.91 8.58 -2.51
N ILE A 44 5.81 8.15 -3.39
CA ILE A 44 6.08 8.82 -4.68
C ILE A 44 4.99 8.47 -5.70
N LEU A 45 4.37 7.29 -5.55
CA LEU A 45 3.24 6.85 -6.34
C LEU A 45 2.21 6.17 -5.45
N THR A 46 0.96 6.61 -5.54
CA THR A 46 -0.19 5.86 -5.05
C THR A 46 -1.06 5.51 -6.24
N VAL A 47 -1.39 4.23 -6.38
CA VAL A 47 -2.35 3.73 -7.37
C VAL A 47 -3.58 3.26 -6.62
N LYS A 48 -4.75 3.77 -7.01
CA LYS A 48 -6.01 3.21 -6.54
C LYS A 48 -6.39 2.03 -7.42
N ASP A 49 -6.48 0.84 -6.84
CA ASP A 49 -6.85 -0.36 -7.59
C ASP A 49 -8.36 -0.42 -7.88
N MET A 50 -8.80 -1.41 -8.66
CA MET A 50 -10.20 -1.52 -9.09
C MET A 50 -11.14 -2.00 -7.98
N THR A 51 -10.60 -2.41 -6.83
CA THR A 51 -11.36 -2.70 -5.60
C THR A 51 -11.45 -1.50 -4.67
N GLY A 52 -10.84 -0.38 -5.05
CA GLY A 52 -10.85 0.87 -4.31
C GLY A 52 -9.75 0.98 -3.25
N ARG A 53 -8.76 0.07 -3.22
CA ARG A 53 -7.63 0.13 -2.31
C ARG A 53 -6.57 1.08 -2.83
N ASP A 54 -6.00 1.90 -1.95
CA ASP A 54 -4.82 2.70 -2.27
C ASP A 54 -3.55 1.91 -2.03
N VAL A 55 -2.76 1.72 -3.09
CA VAL A 55 -1.49 0.99 -3.06
C VAL A 55 -0.35 1.98 -3.27
N ALA A 56 0.40 2.20 -2.21
CA ALA A 56 1.49 3.16 -2.15
C ALA A 56 2.84 2.51 -2.46
N PHE A 57 3.66 3.23 -3.24
CA PHE A 57 5.00 2.87 -3.65
C PHE A 57 5.96 4.01 -3.32
N ASP A 58 7.03 3.67 -2.60
CA ASP A 58 8.10 4.62 -2.25
C ASP A 58 9.00 4.91 -3.46
N THR A 59 9.04 3.99 -4.43
CA THR A 59 9.72 4.18 -5.72
C THR A 59 8.85 3.67 -6.85
N PRO A 60 8.94 4.23 -8.07
CA PRO A 60 8.21 3.69 -9.22
C PRO A 60 8.52 2.19 -9.43
N PRO A 61 7.51 1.31 -9.48
CA PRO A 61 7.73 -0.13 -9.62
C PRO A 61 8.32 -0.45 -10.99
N LYS A 62 9.32 -1.35 -11.02
CA LYS A 62 10.08 -1.75 -12.21
C LYS A 62 9.87 -3.21 -12.57
N ARG A 63 9.62 -4.07 -11.58
CA ARG A 63 9.49 -5.52 -11.69
C ARG A 63 8.04 -5.91 -11.46
N ILE A 64 7.30 -6.02 -12.57
CA ILE A 64 5.87 -6.33 -12.56
C ILE A 64 5.66 -7.82 -12.82
N VAL A 65 4.83 -8.48 -12.03
CA VAL A 65 4.27 -9.80 -12.33
C VAL A 65 2.82 -9.62 -12.76
N ALA A 66 2.40 -10.28 -13.84
CA ALA A 66 1.00 -10.29 -14.29
C ALA A 66 0.42 -11.70 -14.16
N LEU A 67 -0.62 -11.86 -13.36
CA LEU A 67 -1.25 -13.16 -13.13
C LEU A 67 -2.31 -13.52 -14.16
N THR A 68 -2.80 -12.54 -14.94
CA THR A 68 -3.76 -12.79 -16.03
C THR A 68 -3.20 -12.40 -17.39
N ASN A 69 -3.75 -13.02 -18.45
CA ASN A 69 -3.42 -12.68 -19.83
C ASN A 69 -3.93 -11.29 -20.22
N SER A 70 -5.06 -10.87 -19.66
CA SER A 70 -5.63 -9.54 -19.89
C SER A 70 -4.65 -8.45 -19.40
N ASP A 71 -4.23 -8.54 -18.14
CA ASP A 71 -3.27 -7.61 -17.56
C ASP A 71 -1.93 -7.64 -18.30
N LEU A 72 -1.42 -8.84 -18.60
CA LEU A 72 -0.19 -9.02 -19.37
C LEU A 72 -0.26 -8.26 -20.71
N ASN A 73 -1.33 -8.45 -21.48
CA ASN A 73 -1.49 -7.83 -22.78
C ASN A 73 -1.61 -6.30 -22.68
N ILE A 74 -2.37 -5.80 -21.72
CA ILE A 74 -2.51 -4.35 -21.49
C ILE A 74 -1.15 -3.74 -21.08
N ILE A 75 -0.41 -4.38 -20.17
CA ILE A 75 0.91 -3.91 -19.74
C ILE A 75 1.86 -3.76 -20.93
N TYR A 76 1.90 -4.76 -21.83
CA TYR A 76 2.75 -4.69 -23.02
C TYR A 76 2.24 -3.68 -24.06
N ALA A 77 0.92 -3.53 -24.23
CA ALA A 77 0.33 -2.54 -25.12
C ALA A 77 0.67 -1.10 -24.67
N LEU A 78 0.75 -0.88 -23.36
CA LEU A 78 1.19 0.38 -22.74
C LEU A 78 2.72 0.59 -22.74
N GLY A 79 3.48 -0.30 -23.40
CA GLY A 79 4.94 -0.21 -23.48
C GLY A 79 5.69 -0.72 -22.24
N GLY A 80 4.97 -1.33 -21.29
CA GLY A 80 5.54 -1.99 -20.12
C GLY A 80 6.16 -3.36 -20.43
N THR A 81 6.74 -3.96 -19.39
CA THR A 81 7.35 -5.30 -19.44
C THR A 81 7.13 -6.01 -18.11
N VAL A 82 6.98 -7.32 -18.13
CA VAL A 82 6.83 -8.14 -16.91
C VAL A 82 8.07 -9.01 -16.66
N VAL A 83 8.32 -9.33 -15.39
CA VAL A 83 9.34 -10.31 -14.96
C VAL A 83 8.74 -11.67 -14.64
N GLY A 84 7.43 -11.72 -14.36
CA GLY A 84 6.68 -12.95 -14.20
C GLY A 84 5.33 -12.89 -14.92
N ARG A 85 4.90 -14.04 -15.41
CA ARG A 85 3.64 -14.24 -16.12
C ARG A 85 3.00 -15.54 -15.68
N GLN A 86 1.69 -15.68 -15.86
CA GLN A 86 1.10 -17.00 -15.70
C GLN A 86 1.66 -18.03 -16.70
N THR A 87 1.59 -19.29 -16.30
CA THR A 87 1.91 -20.45 -17.13
C THR A 87 1.08 -20.39 -18.41
N GLN A 88 1.72 -20.66 -19.54
CA GLN A 88 1.03 -20.63 -20.82
C GLN A 88 -0.04 -21.72 -20.87
N ASP A 89 -1.28 -21.34 -21.15
CA ASP A 89 -2.36 -22.26 -21.50
C ASP A 89 -2.52 -22.33 -23.03
N ALA A 90 -3.24 -23.34 -23.52
CA ALA A 90 -3.46 -23.55 -24.95
C ALA A 90 -4.33 -22.44 -25.61
N SER A 91 -4.90 -21.52 -24.83
CA SER A 91 -5.85 -20.50 -25.27
C SER A 91 -5.26 -19.10 -25.40
N GLY A 92 -4.03 -18.86 -24.91
CA GLY A 92 -3.45 -17.52 -24.79
C GLY A 92 -2.53 -17.12 -25.94
N VAL A 93 -2.84 -16.01 -26.61
CA VAL A 93 -1.84 -15.24 -27.37
C VAL A 93 -1.12 -14.31 -26.39
N HIS A 94 0.20 -14.47 -26.27
CA HIS A 94 1.05 -13.57 -25.48
C HIS A 94 2.00 -12.78 -26.37
N PRO A 95 2.42 -11.58 -25.94
CA PRO A 95 3.47 -10.85 -26.61
C PRO A 95 4.74 -11.72 -26.65
N LYS A 96 5.39 -11.87 -27.81
CA LYS A 96 6.63 -12.67 -27.93
C LYS A 96 7.69 -12.26 -26.90
N LYS A 97 7.71 -10.99 -26.51
CA LYS A 97 8.62 -10.44 -25.47
C LYS A 97 8.34 -11.01 -24.08
N ALA A 98 7.12 -11.47 -23.79
CA ALA A 98 6.75 -12.08 -22.51
C ALA A 98 7.30 -13.50 -22.33
N ALA A 99 7.76 -14.16 -23.40
CA ALA A 99 8.35 -15.50 -23.31
C ALA A 99 9.59 -15.57 -22.40
N LYS A 100 10.27 -14.44 -22.18
CA LYS A 100 11.42 -14.32 -21.27
C LYS A 100 11.04 -14.17 -19.79
N ALA A 101 9.77 -13.85 -19.50
CA ALA A 101 9.29 -13.72 -18.13
C ALA A 101 9.10 -15.10 -17.49
N GLN A 102 9.38 -15.20 -16.20
CA GLN A 102 9.26 -16.43 -15.44
C GLN A 102 7.79 -16.85 -15.32
N GLU A 103 7.53 -18.14 -15.50
CA GLU A 103 6.19 -18.68 -15.24
C GLU A 103 5.96 -18.86 -13.75
N VAL A 104 4.92 -18.23 -13.22
CA VAL A 104 4.63 -18.15 -11.78
C VAL A 104 3.36 -18.91 -11.37
N GLY A 105 3.03 -19.99 -12.07
CA GLY A 105 1.77 -20.72 -11.87
C GLY A 105 0.66 -20.18 -12.77
N ASN A 106 -0.56 -20.67 -12.59
CA ASN A 106 -1.72 -20.19 -13.36
C ASN A 106 -2.59 -19.25 -12.51
N THR A 107 -3.59 -18.60 -13.11
CA THR A 107 -4.43 -17.63 -12.38
C THR A 107 -5.17 -18.24 -11.18
N HIS A 108 -5.50 -19.54 -11.20
CA HIS A 108 -6.22 -20.22 -10.12
C HIS A 108 -5.29 -20.85 -9.07
N ASP A 109 -4.05 -21.16 -9.45
CA ASP A 109 -3.03 -21.80 -8.64
C ASP A 109 -1.67 -21.13 -8.86
N ILE A 110 -1.42 -20.09 -8.07
CA ILE A 110 -0.20 -19.29 -8.14
C ILE A 110 0.96 -19.99 -7.43
N ASN A 111 2.17 -19.83 -7.94
CA ASN A 111 3.38 -20.34 -7.31
C ASN A 111 4.12 -19.21 -6.57
N LEU A 112 3.86 -19.08 -5.27
CA LEU A 112 4.44 -18.02 -4.43
C LEU A 112 5.97 -18.02 -4.40
N GLU A 113 6.61 -19.20 -4.38
CA GLU A 113 8.08 -19.30 -4.38
C GLU A 113 8.67 -18.74 -5.67
N ARG A 114 8.04 -19.04 -6.81
CA ARG A 114 8.44 -18.50 -8.10
C ARG A 114 8.21 -17.00 -8.16
N ILE A 115 7.09 -16.49 -7.62
CA ILE A 115 6.84 -15.05 -7.53
C ILE A 115 7.93 -14.38 -6.68
N ALA A 116 8.27 -14.93 -5.51
CA ALA A 116 9.32 -14.43 -4.64
C ALA A 116 10.69 -14.40 -5.35
N ALA A 117 11.02 -15.45 -6.12
CA ALA A 117 12.25 -15.50 -6.90
C ALA A 117 12.33 -14.39 -7.97
N THR A 118 11.18 -13.88 -8.44
CA THR A 118 11.17 -12.73 -9.36
C THR A 118 11.52 -11.41 -8.69
N ASN A 119 11.60 -11.31 -7.35
CA ASN A 119 11.81 -10.05 -6.63
C ASN A 119 10.91 -8.93 -7.18
N SER A 120 9.62 -9.20 -7.34
CA SER A 120 8.67 -8.25 -7.93
C SER A 120 8.37 -7.10 -6.97
N ASP A 121 8.24 -5.89 -7.52
CA ASP A 121 7.77 -4.73 -6.76
C ASP A 121 6.24 -4.75 -6.64
N VAL A 122 5.58 -5.28 -7.67
CA VAL A 122 4.13 -5.34 -7.77
C VAL A 122 3.67 -6.58 -8.53
N VAL A 123 2.61 -7.20 -8.01
CA VAL A 123 1.83 -8.24 -8.68
C VAL A 123 0.50 -7.63 -9.10
N VAL A 124 0.20 -7.69 -10.40
CA VAL A 124 -1.11 -7.35 -10.95
C VAL A 124 -1.92 -8.63 -11.03
N ALA A 125 -3.06 -8.63 -10.35
CA ALA A 125 -3.85 -9.82 -10.07
C ALA A 125 -5.34 -9.56 -10.29
N SER A 126 -6.09 -10.61 -10.65
CA SER A 126 -7.54 -10.53 -10.80
C SER A 126 -8.21 -10.39 -9.43
N ALA A 127 -9.08 -9.40 -9.26
CA ALA A 127 -9.92 -9.25 -8.08
C ALA A 127 -10.81 -10.47 -7.87
N GLU A 128 -11.37 -11.03 -8.95
CA GLU A 128 -12.26 -12.19 -8.88
C GLU A 128 -11.51 -13.47 -8.48
N GLN A 129 -10.32 -13.69 -9.04
CA GLN A 129 -9.62 -14.98 -8.90
C GLN A 129 -8.57 -14.97 -7.78
N ASN A 130 -7.93 -13.82 -7.52
CA ASN A 130 -6.72 -13.74 -6.70
C ASN A 130 -6.85 -12.85 -5.47
N GLN A 131 -8.03 -12.30 -5.16
CA GLN A 131 -8.19 -11.50 -3.95
C GLN A 131 -7.86 -12.30 -2.67
N LYS A 132 -8.14 -13.61 -2.67
CA LYS A 132 -7.75 -14.53 -1.59
C LYS A 132 -6.22 -14.66 -1.41
N ASP A 133 -5.45 -14.39 -2.46
CA ASP A 133 -4.00 -14.59 -2.48
C ASP A 133 -3.24 -13.33 -2.03
N VAL A 134 -3.92 -12.18 -1.93
CA VAL A 134 -3.32 -10.88 -1.55
C VAL A 134 -2.49 -10.97 -0.26
N PRO A 135 -2.97 -11.57 0.85
CA PRO A 135 -2.18 -11.62 2.08
C PRO A 135 -0.87 -12.39 1.92
N ALA A 136 -0.88 -13.47 1.13
CA ALA A 136 0.32 -14.28 0.90
C ALA A 136 1.33 -13.56 0.00
N LEU A 137 0.84 -12.88 -1.04
CA LEU A 137 1.66 -12.05 -1.93
C LEU A 137 2.27 -10.86 -1.17
N GLU A 138 1.50 -10.16 -0.35
CA GLU A 138 2.02 -9.05 0.46
C GLU A 138 2.97 -9.54 1.56
N GLY A 139 2.74 -10.73 2.10
CA GLY A 139 3.61 -11.37 3.09
C GLY A 139 5.02 -11.69 2.60
N ILE A 140 5.22 -11.86 1.28
CA ILE A 140 6.54 -12.02 0.67
C ILE A 140 7.17 -10.68 0.23
N GLY A 141 6.54 -9.55 0.56
CA GLY A 141 7.10 -8.21 0.37
C GLY A 141 6.76 -7.52 -0.95
N THR A 142 5.93 -8.11 -1.81
CA THR A 142 5.44 -7.44 -3.03
C THR A 142 4.14 -6.68 -2.76
N LYS A 143 3.90 -5.56 -3.46
CA LYS A 143 2.57 -4.94 -3.47
C LYS A 143 1.64 -5.70 -4.41
N VAL A 144 0.33 -5.58 -4.21
CA VAL A 144 -0.68 -6.18 -5.10
C VAL A 144 -1.64 -5.11 -5.62
N ILE A 145 -1.85 -5.08 -6.93
CA ILE A 145 -2.89 -4.28 -7.59
C ILE A 145 -3.96 -5.23 -8.08
N LEU A 146 -5.20 -5.05 -7.62
CA LEU A 146 -6.34 -5.84 -8.08
C LEU A 146 -7.03 -5.17 -9.27
N THR A 147 -7.21 -5.92 -10.35
CA THR A 147 -7.89 -5.51 -11.57
C THR A 147 -9.09 -6.42 -11.85
N GLY A 148 -10.01 -5.99 -12.69
CA GLY A 148 -11.14 -6.80 -13.11
C GLY A 148 -12.07 -6.02 -14.03
N ALA A 149 -12.49 -6.62 -15.13
CA ALA A 149 -13.31 -5.94 -16.13
C ALA A 149 -14.48 -6.82 -16.60
N ASN A 150 -15.70 -6.32 -16.40
CA ASN A 150 -16.94 -6.98 -16.81
C ASN A 150 -17.73 -6.14 -17.84
N SER A 151 -17.17 -5.00 -18.24
CA SER A 151 -17.76 -4.07 -19.20
C SER A 151 -16.66 -3.33 -19.96
N LEU A 152 -17.01 -2.68 -21.07
CA LEU A 152 -16.07 -1.82 -21.81
C LEU A 152 -15.54 -0.69 -20.92
N GLN A 153 -16.40 -0.11 -20.07
CA GLN A 153 -15.98 0.94 -19.15
C GLN A 153 -14.96 0.42 -18.13
N ASP A 154 -15.07 -0.84 -17.71
CA ASP A 154 -14.10 -1.41 -16.78
C ASP A 154 -12.78 -1.75 -17.47
N ILE A 155 -12.79 -2.08 -18.77
CA ILE A 155 -11.56 -2.20 -19.56
C ILE A 155 -10.84 -0.85 -19.60
N ASP A 156 -11.55 0.25 -19.85
CA ASP A 156 -10.95 1.60 -19.86
C ASP A 156 -10.36 1.97 -18.50
N LYS A 157 -11.04 1.61 -17.40
CA LYS A 157 -10.53 1.79 -16.04
C LYS A 157 -9.29 0.92 -15.79
N GLN A 158 -9.30 -0.34 -16.21
CA GLN A 158 -8.17 -1.25 -16.08
C GLN A 158 -6.94 -0.71 -16.82
N ILE A 159 -7.13 -0.24 -18.06
CA ILE A 159 -6.08 0.44 -18.84
C ILE A 159 -5.58 1.69 -18.10
N SER A 160 -6.46 2.48 -17.49
CA SER A 160 -6.07 3.68 -16.75
C SER A 160 -5.28 3.37 -15.47
N VAL A 161 -5.68 2.33 -14.72
CA VAL A 161 -4.97 1.87 -13.52
C VAL A 161 -3.58 1.34 -13.88
N LEU A 162 -3.49 0.48 -14.90
CA LEU A 162 -2.21 -0.05 -15.38
C LEU A 162 -1.36 1.02 -16.07
N GLY A 163 -1.99 1.97 -16.74
CA GLY A 163 -1.35 3.17 -17.28
C GLY A 163 -0.71 4.00 -16.18
N SER A 164 -1.40 4.22 -15.06
CA SER A 164 -0.84 4.94 -13.90
C SER A 164 0.34 4.20 -13.25
N LEU A 165 0.29 2.87 -13.25
CA LEU A 165 1.36 2.00 -12.76
C LEU A 165 2.61 2.07 -13.68
N ILE A 166 2.42 2.11 -15.01
CA ILE A 166 3.49 2.05 -16.01
C ILE A 166 4.02 3.43 -16.42
N ALA A 167 3.16 4.43 -16.63
CA ALA A 167 3.52 5.74 -17.19
C ALA A 167 4.46 6.55 -16.28
N LYS A 168 4.42 6.31 -14.96
CA LYS A 168 5.45 6.84 -14.05
C LYS A 168 6.84 6.23 -14.28
N ARG A 169 6.97 5.13 -15.03
CA ARG A 169 8.26 4.59 -15.49
C ARG A 169 8.83 5.38 -16.67
N SER A 170 7.99 5.92 -17.56
CA SER A 170 8.41 6.73 -18.71
C SER A 170 8.64 8.20 -18.36
N GLU A 171 7.87 8.77 -17.44
CA GLU A 171 7.98 10.18 -17.03
C GLU A 171 9.07 10.44 -15.98
N ALA A 172 9.60 9.39 -15.34
CA ALA A 172 10.68 9.51 -14.34
C ALA A 172 12.03 9.99 -14.92
N LYS A 173 12.14 10.21 -16.24
CA LYS A 173 13.34 10.81 -16.88
C LYS A 173 13.20 12.28 -17.29
N SER A 174 12.08 12.93 -17.01
CA SER A 174 11.93 14.38 -17.23
C SER A 174 10.85 14.91 -16.27
N CYS A 175 11.24 15.31 -15.06
CA CYS A 175 11.56 16.71 -14.75
C CYS A 175 10.33 17.63 -14.85
N LYS A 176 9.88 18.08 -13.66
CA LYS A 176 9.03 19.26 -13.36
C LYS A 176 7.90 19.60 -14.33
N LEU A 177 6.66 19.36 -13.89
CA LEU A 177 5.52 20.15 -14.35
C LEU A 177 5.51 21.47 -13.56
N THR A 178 6.15 22.49 -14.13
CA THR A 178 5.76 23.91 -13.96
C THR A 178 4.55 24.20 -14.80
#